data_AF-A0A3D4JM23-F1
#
_entry.id   AF-A0A3D4JM23-F1
#
_cell.length_a   1.000
_cell.length_b   1.000
_cell.length_c   1.000
_cell.angle_alpha   90.00
_cell.angle_beta   90.00
_cell.angle_gamma   90.00
#
_symmetry.space_group_name_H-M   'P 1'
#
loop_
_entity.id
_entity.type
_entity.pdbx_description
1 polymer ?
#
loop_
_entity_poly.entity_id
_entity_poly.type
_entity_poly.pdbx_seq_one_letter_code
_entity_poly.pdbx_strand_id
1 'polypeptide(L)'
;MNKTLKLAYLSVLLAIAFILSWIEAIIPPLVPSIPGIKIGFANIIILFSVFNLKKSETLMILSARLVLNALFFGNAVSLIYSAAGGFLSFAAMITIKKISSKEIPSSIGGGIFHNIGQISAAYLVLGSTAVFS
;
A
#
# COMPACT_ATOMS: atom_id res chain seq x y z
N MET A 1 -8.27 -21.47 14.27
CA MET A 1 -7.87 -20.33 15.12
C MET A 1 -9.09 -19.74 15.79
N ASN A 2 -9.08 -19.54 17.12
CA ASN A 2 -10.19 -18.87 17.82
C ASN A 2 -10.32 -17.41 17.31
N LYS A 3 -11.54 -16.85 17.33
CA LYS A 3 -11.86 -15.49 16.83
C LYS A 3 -10.95 -14.43 17.43
N THR A 4 -10.70 -14.50 18.74
CA THR A 4 -9.84 -13.53 19.45
C THR A 4 -8.39 -13.60 18.97
N LEU A 5 -7.83 -14.81 18.84
CA LEU A 5 -6.45 -14.99 18.36
C LEU A 5 -6.29 -14.50 16.92
N LYS A 6 -7.32 -14.69 16.08
CA LYS A 6 -7.33 -14.16 14.72
C LYS A 6 -7.32 -12.65 14.68
N LEU A 7 -8.15 -12.00 15.50
CA LEU A 7 -8.18 -10.55 15.58
C LEU A 7 -6.83 -10.00 16.05
N ALA A 8 -6.21 -10.63 17.05
CA ALA A 8 -4.87 -10.26 17.52
C ALA A 8 -3.83 -10.39 16.39
N TYR A 9 -3.84 -11.49 15.65
CA TYR A 9 -2.94 -11.70 14.51
C TYR A 9 -3.10 -10.62 13.42
N LEU A 10 -4.33 -10.31 13.02
CA LEU A 10 -4.61 -9.24 12.04
C LEU A 10 -4.17 -7.87 12.56
N SER A 11 -4.37 -7.60 13.86
CA SER A 11 -3.97 -6.35 14.50
C SER A 11 -2.44 -6.17 14.51
N VAL A 12 -1.69 -7.25 14.77
CA VAL A 12 -0.22 -7.25 14.70
C VAL A 12 0.25 -6.98 13.27
N LEU A 13 -0.33 -7.63 12.26
CA LEU A 13 0.02 -7.37 10.86
C LEU A 13 -0.31 -5.94 10.44
N LEU A 14 -1.46 -5.41 10.87
CA LEU A 14 -1.81 -4.01 10.68
C LEU A 14 -0.81 -3.06 11.33
N ALA A 15 -0.40 -3.33 12.57
CA ALA A 15 0.59 -2.54 13.28
C ALA A 15 1.94 -2.53 12.54
N ILE A 16 2.39 -3.68 12.03
CA ILE A 16 3.62 -3.77 11.22
C ILE A 16 3.47 -2.97 9.92
N ALA A 17 2.34 -3.10 9.20
CA ALA A 17 2.09 -2.34 7.98
C ALA A 17 2.07 -0.81 8.23
N PHE A 18 1.54 -0.40 9.38
CA PHE A 18 1.51 1.00 9.81
C PHE A 18 2.92 1.50 10.15
N ILE A 19 3.69 0.75 10.95
CA ILE A 19 5.09 1.10 11.29
C ILE A 19 5.94 1.21 10.04
N LEU A 20 5.81 0.29 9.07
CA LEU A 20 6.52 0.38 7.80
C LEU A 20 6.13 1.63 7.00
N SER A 21 4.84 2.00 7.00
CA SER A 21 4.37 3.25 6.38
C SER A 21 4.95 4.49 7.06
N TRP A 22 5.16 4.42 8.38
CA TRP A 22 5.75 5.50 9.17
C TRP A 22 7.25 5.62 8.92
N ILE A 23 8.00 4.51 8.96
CA ILE A 23 9.44 4.49 8.63
C ILE A 23 9.67 5.10 7.26
N GLU A 24 8.85 4.71 6.29
CA GLU A 24 8.87 5.26 4.94
C GLU A 24 8.61 6.78 4.87
N ALA A 25 7.75 7.31 5.75
CA ALA A 25 7.46 8.74 5.81
C ALA A 25 8.61 9.57 6.43
N ILE A 26 9.51 8.95 7.19
CA ILE A 26 10.69 9.61 7.77
C ILE A 26 11.83 9.68 6.74
N ILE A 27 11.88 8.73 5.81
CA ILE A 27 12.91 8.70 4.76
C ILE A 27 12.69 9.89 3.82
N PRO A 28 13.74 10.68 3.52
CA PRO A 28 13.64 11.77 2.56
C PRO A 28 13.05 11.29 1.23
N PRO A 29 12.17 12.09 0.57
CA PRO A 29 11.57 11.68 -0.68
C PRO A 29 12.65 11.32 -1.72
N LEU A 30 12.57 10.11 -2.27
CA LEU A 30 13.52 9.66 -3.32
C LEU A 30 13.38 10.49 -4.61
N VAL A 31 12.19 11.03 -4.87
CA VAL A 31 11.89 11.88 -6.02
C VAL A 31 11.47 13.25 -5.48
N PRO A 32 12.39 14.24 -5.42
CA PRO A 32 12.10 15.57 -4.91
C PRO A 32 10.97 16.27 -5.67
N SER A 33 10.81 15.94 -6.96
CA SER A 33 9.84 16.54 -7.87
C SER A 33 8.38 16.17 -7.56
N ILE A 34 8.11 15.11 -6.77
CA ILE A 34 6.74 14.70 -6.46
C ILE A 34 6.59 14.50 -4.94
N PRO A 35 6.20 15.56 -4.22
CA PRO A 35 5.98 15.50 -2.78
C PRO A 35 4.95 14.42 -2.41
N GLY A 36 5.31 13.55 -1.47
CA GLY A 36 4.40 12.55 -0.90
C GLY A 36 4.36 11.18 -1.59
N ILE A 37 5.13 10.98 -2.67
CA ILE A 37 5.39 9.63 -3.23
C ILE A 37 6.16 8.78 -2.22
N LYS A 38 5.78 7.51 -2.13
CA LYS A 38 6.32 6.52 -1.20
C LYS A 38 6.79 5.29 -1.97
N ILE A 39 7.82 4.60 -1.49
CA ILE A 39 8.38 3.38 -2.10
C ILE A 39 7.36 2.22 -2.08
N GLY A 40 6.45 2.21 -1.11
CA GLY A 40 5.48 1.16 -0.86
C GLY A 40 5.96 0.06 0.10
N PHE A 41 6.80 0.36 1.11
CA PHE A 41 7.26 -0.69 2.05
C PHE A 41 6.12 -1.44 2.74
N ALA A 42 5.07 -0.72 3.12
CA ALA A 42 3.89 -1.33 3.72
C ALA A 42 3.23 -2.37 2.79
N ASN A 43 3.48 -2.31 1.47
CA ASN A 43 2.94 -3.25 0.50
C ASN A 43 3.52 -4.68 0.63
N ILE A 44 4.69 -4.85 1.26
CA ILE A 44 5.24 -6.17 1.60
C ILE A 44 4.27 -6.94 2.50
N ILE A 45 3.66 -6.26 3.47
CA ILE A 45 2.64 -6.87 4.36
C ILE A 45 1.37 -7.21 3.60
N ILE A 46 1.01 -6.41 2.58
CA ILE A 46 -0.15 -6.70 1.72
C ILE A 46 0.13 -7.95 0.88
N LEU A 47 1.31 -8.07 0.28
CA LEU A 47 1.73 -9.27 -0.43
C LEU A 47 1.65 -10.49 0.49
N PHE A 48 2.31 -10.43 1.66
CA PHE A 48 2.25 -11.51 2.64
C PHE A 48 0.82 -11.90 2.98
N SER A 49 -0.03 -10.91 3.24
CA SER A 49 -1.45 -11.10 3.56
C SER A 49 -2.25 -11.68 2.39
N VAL A 50 -1.98 -11.29 1.14
CA VAL A 50 -2.61 -11.88 -0.05
C VAL A 50 -2.35 -13.38 -0.14
N PHE A 51 -1.18 -13.85 0.27
CA PHE A 51 -0.82 -15.27 0.22
C PHE A 51 -1.29 -16.07 1.44
N ASN A 52 -1.27 -15.46 2.63
CA ASN A 52 -1.50 -16.16 3.91
C ASN A 52 -2.89 -15.93 4.53
N LEU A 53 -3.67 -14.95 4.04
CA LEU A 53 -4.96 -14.57 4.62
C LEU A 53 -6.09 -14.55 3.59
N LYS A 54 -7.32 -14.36 4.06
CA LYS A 54 -8.47 -14.13 3.16
C LYS A 54 -8.36 -12.75 2.53
N LYS A 55 -8.84 -12.62 1.28
CA LYS A 55 -8.86 -11.34 0.55
C LYS A 55 -9.53 -10.21 1.35
N SER A 56 -10.62 -10.52 2.05
CA SER A 56 -11.33 -9.57 2.92
C SER A 56 -10.47 -9.07 4.09
N GLU A 57 -9.63 -9.93 4.66
CA GLU A 57 -8.75 -9.60 5.78
C GLU A 57 -7.60 -8.71 5.31
N THR A 58 -7.02 -9.04 4.16
CA THR A 58 -5.99 -8.20 3.54
C THR A 58 -6.52 -6.83 3.17
N LEU A 59 -7.75 -6.75 2.62
CA LEU A 59 -8.41 -5.49 2.31
C LEU A 59 -8.67 -4.66 3.57
N MET A 60 -9.03 -5.31 4.69
CA MET A 60 -9.19 -4.67 5.99
C MET A 60 -7.85 -4.09 6.49
N ILE A 61 -6.75 -4.84 6.41
CA ILE A 61 -5.41 -4.35 6.77
C ILE A 61 -5.02 -3.16 5.91
N LEU A 62 -5.20 -3.26 4.59
CA LEU A 62 -4.92 -2.18 3.64
C LEU A 62 -5.73 -0.92 3.97
N SER A 63 -7.03 -1.05 4.20
CA SER A 63 -7.90 0.10 4.44
C SER A 63 -7.64 0.72 5.81
N ALA A 64 -7.53 -0.10 6.86
CA ALA A 64 -7.28 0.37 8.21
C ALA A 64 -5.93 1.10 8.31
N ARG A 65 -4.87 0.64 7.63
CA ARG A 65 -3.59 1.34 7.66
C ARG A 65 -3.68 2.72 6.99
N LEU A 66 -4.48 2.86 5.93
CA LEU A 66 -4.66 4.15 5.24
C LEU A 66 -5.38 5.13 6.15
N VAL A 67 -6.41 4.67 6.87
CA VAL A 67 -7.12 5.47 7.88
C VAL A 67 -6.17 5.86 9.01
N LEU A 68 -5.39 4.93 9.56
CA LEU A 68 -4.42 5.23 10.61
C LEU A 68 -3.36 6.23 10.13
N ASN A 69 -2.81 6.04 8.93
CA ASN A 69 -1.88 7.01 8.34
C ASN A 69 -2.51 8.40 8.20
N ALA A 70 -3.80 8.49 7.83
CA ALA A 70 -4.54 9.74 7.76
C ALA A 70 -4.62 10.42 9.12
N LEU A 71 -5.02 9.67 10.15
CA LEU A 71 -5.29 10.20 11.49
C LEU A 71 -4.01 10.65 12.19
N PHE A 72 -2.90 9.92 12.01
CA PHE A 72 -1.65 10.21 12.70
C PHE A 72 -0.79 11.24 11.97
N PHE A 73 -0.78 11.23 10.63
CA PHE A 73 0.12 12.09 9.83
C PHE A 73 -0.60 13.22 9.10
N GLY A 74 -1.93 13.23 9.02
CA GLY A 74 -2.73 14.35 8.52
C GLY A 74 -2.53 14.71 7.04
N ASN A 75 -1.82 13.89 6.26
CA ASN A 75 -1.45 14.23 4.88
C ASN A 75 -2.44 13.64 3.86
N ALA A 76 -3.40 14.47 3.43
CA ALA A 76 -4.42 14.08 2.45
C ALA A 76 -3.83 13.66 1.08
N VAL A 77 -2.79 14.34 0.61
CA VAL A 77 -2.12 14.02 -0.67
C VAL A 77 -1.45 12.65 -0.60
N SER A 78 -0.66 12.42 0.45
CA SER A 78 0.00 11.12 0.69
C SER A 78 -1.02 9.99 0.88
N LEU A 79 -2.18 10.28 1.47
CA LEU A 79 -3.27 9.33 1.58
C LEU A 79 -3.84 8.94 0.21
N ILE A 80 -4.12 9.93 -0.65
CA ILE A 80 -4.65 9.67 -2.01
C ILE A 80 -3.65 8.81 -2.80
N TYR A 81 -2.36 9.13 -2.73
CA TYR A 81 -1.32 8.36 -3.43
C TYR A 81 -1.22 6.93 -2.88
N SER A 82 -1.15 6.80 -1.55
CA SER A 82 -1.05 5.50 -0.88
C SER A 82 -2.29 4.63 -1.12
N ALA A 83 -3.47 5.24 -1.20
CA ALA A 83 -4.73 4.56 -1.49
C ALA A 83 -4.74 4.08 -2.94
N ALA A 84 -4.50 4.97 -3.91
CA ALA A 84 -4.50 4.63 -5.33
C ALA A 84 -3.47 3.52 -5.64
N GLY A 85 -2.23 3.69 -5.20
CA GLY A 85 -1.19 2.67 -5.35
C GLY A 85 -1.53 1.39 -4.57
N GLY A 86 -2.01 1.50 -3.34
CA GLY A 86 -2.31 0.36 -2.48
C GLY A 86 -3.42 -0.54 -3.04
N PHE A 87 -4.55 0.05 -3.45
CA PHE A 87 -5.68 -0.71 -3.98
C PHE A 87 -5.38 -1.28 -5.37
N LEU A 88 -4.70 -0.53 -6.24
CA LEU A 88 -4.32 -1.01 -7.57
C LEU A 88 -3.32 -2.18 -7.46
N SER A 89 -2.34 -2.07 -6.57
CA SER A 89 -1.40 -3.14 -6.26
C SER A 89 -2.10 -4.39 -5.73
N PHE A 90 -3.03 -4.23 -4.78
CA PHE A 90 -3.80 -5.34 -4.22
C PHE A 90 -4.64 -6.06 -5.29
N ALA A 91 -5.30 -5.31 -6.17
CA ALA A 91 -6.06 -5.87 -7.29
C ALA A 91 -5.16 -6.67 -8.25
N ALA A 92 -3.98 -6.13 -8.57
CA ALA A 92 -2.99 -6.82 -9.40
C ALA A 92 -2.49 -8.11 -8.74
N MET A 93 -2.10 -8.07 -7.46
CA MET A 93 -1.66 -9.25 -6.72
C MET A 93 -2.72 -10.35 -6.66
N ILE A 94 -4.00 -10.01 -6.42
CA ILE A 94 -5.08 -11.00 -6.46
C ILE A 94 -5.23 -11.64 -7.84
N THR A 95 -5.10 -10.83 -8.89
CA THR A 95 -5.27 -11.30 -10.27
C THR A 95 -4.11 -12.19 -10.69
N ILE A 96 -2.87 -11.79 -10.40
CA ILE A 96 -1.66 -12.56 -10.69
C ILE A 96 -1.63 -13.86 -9.88
N LYS A 97 -2.08 -13.84 -8.61
CA LYS A 97 -2.19 -15.05 -7.79
C LYS A 97 -3.09 -16.13 -8.42
N LYS A 98 -4.09 -15.75 -9.23
CA LYS A 98 -4.93 -16.71 -9.97
C LYS A 98 -4.17 -17.43 -11.08
N ILE A 99 -3.11 -16.82 -11.59
CA ILE A 99 -2.29 -17.33 -12.70
C ILE A 99 -1.08 -18.09 -12.14
N SER A 100 -0.47 -17.59 -11.07
CA SER A 100 0.70 -18.20 -10.42
C SER A 100 0.56 -18.21 -8.91
N SER A 101 0.69 -19.39 -8.31
CA SER A 101 0.70 -19.56 -6.85
C SER A 101 2.01 -19.12 -6.18
N LYS A 102 2.99 -18.63 -6.94
CA LYS A 102 4.26 -18.13 -6.41
C LYS A 102 4.13 -16.66 -5.98
N GLU A 103 4.85 -16.30 -4.93
CA GLU A 103 4.83 -14.93 -4.39
C GLU A 103 5.55 -13.93 -5.30
N ILE A 104 6.65 -14.36 -5.94
CA ILE A 104 7.53 -13.49 -6.74
C ILE A 104 6.78 -12.75 -7.87
N PRO A 105 5.98 -13.41 -8.74
CA PRO A 105 5.25 -12.69 -9.79
C PRO A 105 4.24 -11.68 -9.23
N SER A 106 3.57 -12.02 -8.13
CA SER A 106 2.62 -11.12 -7.48
C SER A 106 3.33 -9.93 -6.81
N SER A 107 4.54 -10.15 -6.26
CA SER A 107 5.38 -9.08 -5.72
C SER A 107 5.78 -8.09 -6.81
N ILE A 108 6.31 -8.59 -7.94
CA ILE A 108 6.75 -7.76 -9.07
C ILE A 108 5.57 -6.98 -9.65
N GLY A 109 4.48 -7.66 -10.01
CA GLY A 109 3.31 -7.00 -10.56
C GLY A 109 2.65 -6.05 -9.56
N GLY A 110 2.59 -6.46 -8.29
CA GLY A 110 2.14 -5.61 -7.20
C GLY A 110 2.95 -4.33 -7.09
N GLY A 111 4.28 -4.39 -7.13
CA GLY A 111 5.15 -3.21 -7.11
C GLY A 111 4.93 -2.29 -8.32
N ILE A 112 4.84 -2.85 -9.52
CA ILE A 112 4.56 -2.09 -10.75
C ILE A 112 3.23 -1.33 -10.63
N PHE A 113 2.14 -2.04 -10.30
CA PHE A 113 0.83 -1.43 -10.18
C PHE A 113 0.71 -0.48 -8.97
N HIS A 114 1.53 -0.66 -7.92
CA HIS A 114 1.62 0.30 -6.82
C HIS A 114 2.13 1.65 -7.31
N ASN A 115 3.24 1.64 -8.03
CA ASN A 115 3.85 2.85 -8.57
C ASN A 115 2.97 3.50 -9.63
N ILE A 116 2.35 2.72 -10.52
CA ILE A 116 1.38 3.23 -11.49
C ILE A 116 0.23 3.95 -10.78
N GLY A 117 -0.31 3.36 -9.71
CA GLY A 117 -1.41 3.98 -8.95
C GLY A 117 -0.99 5.28 -8.27
N GLN A 118 0.20 5.33 -7.67
CA GLN A 118 0.72 6.58 -7.09
C GLN A 118 0.97 7.66 -8.13
N ILE A 119 1.61 7.34 -9.26
CA ILE A 119 1.90 8.30 -10.34
C ILE A 119 0.59 8.80 -10.97
N SER A 120 -0.37 7.91 -11.21
CA SER A 120 -1.69 8.30 -11.74
C SER A 120 -2.41 9.26 -10.80
N ALA A 121 -2.35 8.98 -9.50
CA ALA A 121 -2.91 9.87 -8.49
C ALA A 121 -2.17 11.22 -8.40
N ALA A 122 -0.84 11.21 -8.49
CA ALA A 122 -0.03 12.42 -8.52
C ALA A 122 -0.36 13.29 -9.73
N TYR A 123 -0.51 12.68 -10.92
CA TYR A 123 -0.94 13.37 -12.13
C TYR A 123 -2.31 14.05 -11.96
N LEU A 124 -3.27 13.35 -11.35
CA LEU A 124 -4.61 13.88 -11.11
C LEU A 124 -4.64 15.00 -10.06
N VAL A 125 -3.81 14.91 -9.02
CA VAL A 125 -3.78 15.89 -7.91
C VAL A 125 -2.97 17.14 -8.27
N LEU A 126 -1.82 16.99 -8.93
CA LEU A 126 -0.90 18.09 -9.24
C LEU A 126 -1.20 18.78 -10.58
N GLY A 127 -1.97 18.14 -11.47
CA GLY A 127 -2.13 18.60 -12.85
C GLY A 127 -0.88 18.35 -13.71
N SER A 128 -1.05 18.28 -15.04
CA SER A 128 -0.02 17.74 -15.95
C SER A 128 1.28 18.55 -16.01
N THR A 129 1.28 19.83 -15.66
CA THR A 129 2.46 20.70 -15.80
C THR A 129 3.41 20.61 -14.60
N ALA A 130 2.91 20.37 -13.39
CA ALA A 130 3.72 20.35 -12.16
C ALA A 130 4.54 19.06 -11.96
N VAL A 131 4.22 17.98 -12.69
CA VAL A 131 4.96 16.70 -12.62
C VAL A 131 6.22 16.72 -13.51
N PHE A 132 6.27 17.62 -14.50
CA PHE A 132 7.35 17.73 -15.48
C PHE A 132 8.10 19.08 -15.44
N SER A 133 7.82 19.94 -14.44
CA SER A 133 8.54 21.21 -14.23
C SER A 133 9.43 21.19 -13.00
#